data_AF-A0A1H3JU99-F1
#
_entry.id   AF-A0A1H3JU99-F1
#
_cell.length_a   1.000
_cell.length_b   1.000
_cell.length_c   1.000
_cell.angle_alpha   90.00
_cell.angle_beta   90.00
_cell.angle_gamma   90.00
#
_symmetry.space_group_name_H-M   'P 1'
#
loop_
_entity.id
_entity.type
_entity.pdbx_description
1 polymer ?
#
loop_
_entity_poly.entity_id
_entity_poly.type
_entity_poly.pdbx_seq_one_letter_code
_entity_poly.pdbx_strand_id
1 'polypeptide(L)'
;MPRCRIWAVPAAALALTACAGAGLDRSSAEACDVLAAWSASGSPADRREEVTARVEGLLEESGTTPLTDPFGRFRDTRESDLDYAAVVEAGANVLRACGDHGWERPEG
;
A
#
# COMPACT_ATOMS: atom_id res chain seq x y z
N MET A 1 0.88 -32.84 -19.00
CA MET A 1 0.18 -32.11 -17.92
C MET A 1 0.51 -32.79 -16.59
N PRO A 2 1.65 -32.49 -15.95
CA PRO A 2 2.08 -33.27 -14.80
C PRO A 2 1.30 -32.85 -13.55
N ARG A 3 0.75 -33.86 -12.89
CA ARG A 3 0.01 -33.83 -11.63
C ARG A 3 1.02 -33.83 -10.48
N CYS A 4 0.93 -32.90 -9.54
CA CYS A 4 1.75 -32.94 -8.33
C CYS A 4 1.27 -34.07 -7.41
N ARG A 5 2.09 -35.13 -7.32
CA ARG A 5 1.95 -36.23 -6.37
C ARG A 5 2.40 -35.77 -4.98
N ILE A 6 1.55 -36.03 -3.99
CA ILE A 6 1.85 -35.93 -2.56
C ILE A 6 2.97 -36.93 -2.23
N TRP A 7 4.09 -36.44 -1.71
CA TRP A 7 5.02 -37.22 -0.92
C TRP A 7 5.14 -36.55 0.45
N ALA A 8 4.78 -37.30 1.48
CA ALA A 8 5.01 -36.95 2.86
C ALA A 8 6.41 -37.43 3.29
N VAL A 9 6.86 -36.85 4.42
CA VAL A 9 7.95 -37.30 5.32
C VAL A 9 9.35 -36.77 4.93
N PRO A 10 10.25 -36.41 5.88
CA PRO A 10 10.11 -35.50 7.03
C PRO A 10 11.38 -34.60 7.22
N ALA A 11 11.28 -33.61 8.12
CA ALA A 11 12.41 -32.94 8.80
C ALA A 11 13.41 -32.10 7.96
N ALA A 12 13.74 -30.95 8.56
CA ALA A 12 14.73 -29.94 8.15
C ALA A 12 14.23 -28.89 7.15
N ALA A 13 14.33 -27.63 7.62
CA ALA A 13 14.01 -26.38 6.94
C ALA A 13 12.53 -26.18 6.60
N LEU A 14 11.79 -25.53 7.51
CA LEU A 14 10.65 -24.70 7.12
C LEU A 14 11.17 -23.48 6.33
N ALA A 15 11.69 -23.73 5.12
CA ALA A 15 11.84 -22.74 4.07
C ALA A 15 10.63 -22.92 3.13
N LEU A 16 9.47 -22.50 3.59
CA LEU A 16 8.24 -22.45 2.79
C LEU A 16 7.75 -21.01 2.71
N THR A 17 8.47 -20.18 1.95
CA THR A 17 7.94 -18.92 1.43
C THR A 17 8.34 -18.78 -0.03
N ALA A 18 7.84 -19.67 -0.87
CA ALA A 18 7.93 -19.52 -2.32
C ALA A 18 6.59 -19.89 -2.94
N CYS A 19 5.59 -19.05 -2.64
CA CYS A 19 4.37 -18.78 -3.43
C CYS A 19 3.60 -17.64 -2.75
N ALA A 20 4.18 -16.44 -2.68
CA ALA A 20 3.44 -15.21 -2.47
C ALA A 20 3.68 -14.35 -3.72
N GLY A 21 2.64 -13.73 -4.27
CA GLY A 21 2.81 -12.75 -5.34
C GLY A 21 3.84 -11.70 -4.93
N ALA A 22 4.46 -11.02 -5.89
CA ALA A 22 5.34 -9.89 -5.60
C ALA A 22 4.58 -8.84 -4.77
N GLY A 23 4.68 -8.94 -3.45
CA GLY A 23 4.03 -8.05 -2.50
C GLY A 23 4.77 -6.73 -2.41
N LEU A 24 4.12 -5.73 -1.81
CA LEU A 24 4.80 -4.50 -1.44
C LEU A 24 6.04 -4.78 -0.58
N ASP A 25 7.10 -4.01 -0.81
CA ASP A 25 8.23 -3.96 0.12
C ASP A 25 7.82 -3.29 1.43
N ARG A 26 8.71 -3.33 2.44
CA ARG A 26 8.41 -2.80 3.77
C ARG A 26 8.06 -1.31 3.76
N SER A 27 8.81 -0.50 3.02
CA SER A 27 8.61 0.95 3.01
C SER A 27 7.30 1.29 2.28
N SER A 28 7.00 0.59 1.17
CA SER A 28 5.68 0.70 0.51
C SER A 28 4.52 0.27 1.40
N ALA A 29 4.66 -0.80 2.19
CA ALA A 29 3.63 -1.23 3.13
C ALA A 29 3.41 -0.19 4.24
N GLU A 30 4.48 0.40 4.79
CA GLU A 30 4.38 1.48 5.78
C GLU A 30 3.69 2.72 5.18
N ALA A 31 3.96 3.04 3.91
CA ALA A 31 3.27 4.11 3.19
C ALA A 31 1.75 3.87 3.14
N CYS A 32 1.34 2.64 2.84
CA CYS A 32 -0.07 2.24 2.87
C CYS A 32 -0.67 2.35 4.29
N ASP A 33 0.06 1.97 5.34
CA ASP A 33 -0.40 2.08 6.73
C ASP A 33 -0.61 3.53 7.17
N VAL A 34 0.33 4.42 6.82
CA VAL A 34 0.23 5.86 7.10
C VAL A 34 -1.01 6.45 6.43
N LEU A 35 -1.22 6.14 5.15
CA LEU A 35 -2.38 6.64 4.42
C LEU A 35 -3.70 6.03 4.93
N ALA A 36 -3.68 4.76 5.34
CA ALA A 36 -4.83 4.08 5.92
C ALA A 36 -5.23 4.70 7.26
N ALA A 37 -4.25 5.02 8.12
CA ALA A 37 -4.49 5.68 9.39
C ALA A 37 -5.07 7.09 9.21
N TRP A 38 -4.57 7.85 8.24
CA TRP A 38 -5.15 9.15 7.88
C TRP A 38 -6.60 9.01 7.40
N SER A 39 -6.86 8.06 6.48
CA SER A 39 -8.20 7.80 5.97
C SER A 39 -9.17 7.36 7.08
N ALA A 40 -8.75 6.45 7.95
CA ALA A 40 -9.54 5.98 9.10
C ALA A 40 -9.86 7.09 10.10
N SER A 41 -9.00 8.11 10.21
CA SER A 41 -9.25 9.31 11.02
C SER A 41 -10.22 10.31 10.40
N GLY A 42 -10.87 9.97 9.28
CA GLY A 42 -11.76 10.86 8.55
C GLY A 42 -11.02 11.87 7.68
N SER A 43 -9.85 11.51 7.16
CA SER A 43 -9.09 12.30 6.19
C SER A 43 -8.98 13.81 6.52
N PRO A 44 -8.47 14.18 7.71
CA PRO A 44 -8.38 15.58 8.12
C PRO A 44 -7.46 16.39 7.20
N ALA A 45 -7.92 17.57 6.77
CA ALA A 45 -7.23 18.43 5.82
C ALA A 45 -5.93 19.03 6.37
N ASP A 46 -5.90 19.38 7.66
CA ASP A 46 -4.74 19.97 8.35
C ASP A 46 -3.55 19.02 8.44
N ARG A 47 -3.79 17.70 8.46
CA ARG A 47 -2.72 16.68 8.50
C ARG A 47 -2.33 16.15 7.13
N ARG A 48 -2.99 16.60 6.07
CA ARG A 48 -2.82 16.04 4.73
C ARG A 48 -1.41 16.26 4.20
N GLU A 49 -0.85 17.46 4.36
CA GLU A 49 0.49 17.80 3.87
C GLU A 49 1.56 16.93 4.54
N GLU A 50 1.47 16.77 5.87
CA GLU A 50 2.35 15.89 6.65
C GLU A 50 2.26 14.42 6.17
N VAL A 51 1.04 13.90 6.00
CA VAL A 51 0.81 12.52 5.53
C VAL A 51 1.39 12.33 4.13
N THR A 52 1.20 13.31 3.25
CA THR A 52 1.70 13.25 1.88
C THR A 52 3.23 13.22 1.87
N ALA A 53 3.89 14.11 2.61
CA ALA A 53 5.35 14.15 2.70
C ALA A 53 5.93 12.85 3.28
N ARG A 54 5.28 12.28 4.31
CA ARG A 54 5.71 11.00 4.90
C ARG A 54 5.59 9.84 3.91
N VAL A 55 4.47 9.73 3.21
CA VAL A 55 4.25 8.67 2.22
C VAL A 55 5.25 8.82 1.06
N GLU A 56 5.49 10.04 0.60
CA GLU A 56 6.48 10.32 -0.45
C GLU A 56 7.87 9.80 -0.09
N GLY A 57 8.39 10.12 1.10
CA GLY A 57 9.70 9.64 1.54
C GLY A 57 9.78 8.11 1.61
N LEU A 58 8.73 7.44 2.09
CA LEU A 58 8.68 5.97 2.14
C LEU A 58 8.67 5.34 0.75
N LEU A 59 7.98 5.95 -0.21
CA LEU A 59 7.94 5.45 -1.59
C LEU A 59 9.26 5.73 -2.34
N GLU A 60 9.94 6.83 -2.04
CA GLU A 60 11.28 7.13 -2.57
C GLU A 60 12.32 6.10 -2.08
N GLU A 61 12.28 5.72 -0.81
CA GLU A 61 13.12 4.65 -0.25
C GLU A 61 12.88 3.28 -0.90
N SER A 62 11.65 3.04 -1.35
CA SER A 62 11.25 1.81 -2.03
C SER A 62 11.81 1.70 -3.47
N GLY A 63 12.28 2.81 -4.05
CA GLY A 63 13.02 2.87 -5.31
C GLY A 63 12.22 2.70 -6.60
N THR A 64 11.21 1.82 -6.66
CA THR A 64 10.21 1.75 -7.76
C THR A 64 9.07 0.82 -7.35
N THR A 65 8.02 1.41 -6.78
CA THR A 65 6.85 0.69 -6.27
C THR A 65 5.67 0.93 -7.20
N PRO A 66 4.77 -0.05 -7.40
CA PRO A 66 3.55 0.15 -8.18
C PRO A 66 2.64 1.25 -7.60
N LEU A 67 2.95 1.76 -6.41
CA LEU A 67 2.23 2.83 -5.76
C LEU A 67 2.66 4.24 -6.20
N THR A 68 3.79 4.42 -6.89
CA THR A 68 4.28 5.75 -7.28
C THR A 68 3.26 6.52 -8.13
N ASP A 69 2.69 5.87 -9.15
CA ASP A 69 1.69 6.48 -10.05
C ASP A 69 0.36 6.83 -9.34
N PRO A 70 -0.29 5.91 -8.61
CA PRO A 70 -1.51 6.26 -7.88
C PRO A 70 -1.23 7.29 -6.77
N PHE A 71 -0.08 7.24 -6.10
CA PHE A 71 0.29 8.23 -5.09
C PHE A 71 0.55 9.61 -5.70
N GLY A 72 1.23 9.70 -6.84
CA GLY A 72 1.45 10.96 -7.55
C GLY A 72 0.12 11.66 -7.87
N ARG A 73 -0.87 10.89 -8.34
CA ARG A 73 -2.23 11.42 -8.56
C ARG A 73 -2.88 11.94 -7.27
N PHE A 74 -2.73 11.22 -6.16
CA PHE A 74 -3.22 11.67 -4.85
C PHE A 74 -2.55 12.96 -4.37
N ARG A 75 -1.21 13.04 -4.46
CA ARG A 75 -0.43 14.22 -4.11
C ARG A 75 -0.87 15.45 -4.89
N ASP A 76 -1.08 15.27 -6.20
CA ASP A 76 -1.41 16.37 -7.11
C ASP A 76 -2.90 16.79 -7.02
N THR A 77 -3.76 15.98 -6.39
CA THR A 77 -5.18 16.28 -6.16
C THR A 77 -5.36 17.31 -5.04
N ARG A 78 -5.12 18.60 -5.26
CA ARG A 78 -5.22 19.60 -4.19
C ARG A 78 -6.68 19.94 -3.83
N GLU A 79 -6.96 20.15 -2.54
CA GLU A 79 -8.29 20.61 -2.07
C GLU A 79 -8.58 22.05 -2.50
N SER A 80 -7.55 22.85 -2.78
CA SER A 80 -7.72 24.17 -3.39
C SER A 80 -8.25 24.09 -4.83
N ASP A 81 -8.02 22.96 -5.49
CA ASP A 81 -8.28 22.76 -6.92
C ASP A 81 -9.52 21.86 -7.13
N LEU A 82 -9.91 21.08 -6.11
CA LEU A 82 -10.99 20.08 -6.12
C LEU A 82 -11.72 20.03 -4.78
N ASP A 83 -12.95 19.52 -4.76
CA ASP A 83 -13.67 19.32 -3.51
C ASP A 83 -13.03 18.25 -2.60
N TYR A 84 -13.42 18.27 -1.33
CA TYR A 84 -12.96 17.31 -0.32
C TYR A 84 -13.23 15.84 -0.71
N ALA A 85 -14.34 15.56 -1.42
CA ALA A 85 -14.69 14.21 -1.81
C ALA A 85 -13.69 13.65 -2.83
N ALA A 86 -13.21 14.47 -3.77
CA ALA A 86 -12.18 14.08 -4.72
C ALA A 86 -10.85 13.72 -4.03
N VAL A 87 -10.48 14.42 -2.95
CA VAL A 87 -9.28 14.13 -2.15
C VAL A 87 -9.42 12.77 -1.44
N VAL A 88 -10.59 12.51 -0.85
CA VAL A 88 -10.89 11.22 -0.19
C VAL A 88 -10.87 10.08 -1.21
N GLU A 89 -11.46 10.27 -2.39
CA GLU A 89 -11.46 9.28 -3.46
C GLU A 89 -10.05 8.98 -3.95
N ALA A 90 -9.23 10.02 -4.16
CA ALA A 90 -7.84 9.85 -4.56
C ALA A 90 -7.04 9.04 -3.53
N GLY A 91 -7.22 9.29 -2.23
CA GLY A 91 -6.61 8.49 -1.17
C GLY A 91 -7.09 7.04 -1.15
N ALA A 92 -8.40 6.82 -1.36
CA ALA A 92 -8.97 5.48 -1.47
C ALA A 92 -8.43 4.71 -2.69
N ASN A 93 -8.12 5.39 -3.79
CA ASN A 93 -7.52 4.79 -4.97
C ASN A 93 -6.11 4.27 -4.70
N VAL A 94 -5.30 5.00 -3.92
CA VAL A 94 -3.99 4.51 -3.47
C VAL A 94 -4.15 3.27 -2.59
N LEU A 95 -5.08 3.30 -1.63
CA LEU A 95 -5.34 2.18 -0.72
C LEU A 95 -5.86 0.93 -1.46
N ARG A 96 -6.59 1.11 -2.56
CA ARG A 96 -6.96 0.00 -3.44
C ARG A 96 -5.73 -0.60 -4.13
N ALA A 97 -4.85 0.24 -4.66
CA ALA A 97 -3.59 -0.22 -5.25
C ALA A 97 -2.74 -0.98 -4.21
N CYS A 98 -2.70 -0.52 -2.96
CA CYS A 98 -2.07 -1.28 -1.86
C CYS A 98 -2.64 -2.71 -1.76
N GLY A 99 -3.96 -2.85 -1.71
CA GLY A 99 -4.64 -4.15 -1.64
C GLY A 99 -4.39 -5.04 -2.86
N ASP A 100 -4.40 -4.46 -4.06
CA ASP A 100 -4.09 -5.17 -5.32
C ASP A 100 -2.65 -5.71 -5.35
N HIS A 101 -1.75 -5.10 -4.56
CA HIS A 101 -0.36 -5.49 -4.37
C HIS A 101 -0.08 -6.24 -3.07
N GLY A 102 -1.14 -6.81 -2.45
CA GLY A 102 -1.01 -7.74 -1.34
C GLY A 102 -0.80 -7.09 0.03
N TRP A 103 -1.05 -5.78 0.15
CA TRP A 103 -1.14 -5.14 1.47
C TRP A 103 -2.48 -5.46 2.12
N GLU A 104 -2.42 -5.91 3.36
CA GLU A 104 -3.60 -6.13 4.20
C GLU A 104 -3.80 -4.90 5.08
N ARG A 105 -5.04 -4.39 5.12
CA ARG A 105 -5.36 -3.23 5.95
C ARG A 105 -5.16 -3.60 7.43
N PRO A 106 -4.41 -2.81 8.22
CA PRO A 106 -4.34 -3.03 9.65
C PRO A 106 -5.75 -2.89 10.25
N GLU A 107 -6.22 -3.92 10.94
CA GLU A 107 -7.46 -3.85 11.70
C GLU A 107 -7.27 -2.83 12.83
N GLY A 108 -8.13 -1.81 12.85
CA GLY A 108 -8.09 -0.69 13.80
C GLY A 108 -8.64 -1.04 15.17
#